data_AF-A0AA86JJ18-F1
#
_entry.id   AF-A0AA86JJ18-F1
#
_cell.length_a   1.000
_cell.length_b   1.000
_cell.length_c   1.000
_cell.angle_alpha   90.00
_cell.angle_beta   90.00
_cell.angle_gamma   90.00
#
_symmetry.space_group_name_H-M   'P 1'
#
loop_
_entity.id
_entity.type
_entity.pdbx_description
1 polymer ?
#
loop_
_entity_poly.entity_id
_entity_poly.type
_entity_poly.pdbx_seq_one_letter_code
_entity_poly.pdbx_strand_id
1 'polypeptide(L)'
;MNKQQFLDLGLTEEQATKAEAESKKELEGYVEKSKFDTVNQSNKDLEKTVKERDKQLEELKKSSGDNEALKSQIETLQADNKAAKEKYEADLKELQISNAIKLAIADKAQDADLVAGLFDKTKLILGEDGKVTGLDEQLKTLQESKTFLFKPVENTDTKPQNGFKFGNPNPNPTPEPGQRASMKDAIAARLQAQMGQIK
;
A
#
# COMPACT_ATOMS: atom_id res chain seq x y z
N MET A 1 -15.95 -5.61 -4.08
CA MET A 1 -17.41 -5.76 -4.36
C MET A 1 -18.05 -4.39 -4.25
N ASN A 2 -19.16 -4.14 -4.94
CA ASN A 2 -19.91 -2.88 -4.84
C ASN A 2 -21.04 -2.96 -3.79
N LYS A 3 -21.64 -1.82 -3.42
CA LYS A 3 -22.69 -1.75 -2.39
C LYS A 3 -23.85 -2.72 -2.65
N GLN A 4 -24.31 -2.85 -3.91
CA GLN A 4 -25.42 -3.74 -4.26
C GLN A 4 -25.07 -5.22 -4.01
N GLN A 5 -23.86 -5.64 -4.36
CA GLN A 5 -23.38 -7.00 -4.11
C GLN A 5 -23.33 -7.32 -2.61
N PHE A 6 -23.01 -6.35 -1.75
CA PHE A 6 -23.05 -6.54 -0.30
C PHE A 6 -24.48 -6.58 0.25
N LEU A 7 -25.41 -5.79 -0.30
CA LEU A 7 -26.83 -5.86 0.05
C LEU A 7 -27.44 -7.23 -0.31
N ASP A 8 -27.10 -7.76 -1.48
CA ASP A 8 -27.57 -9.07 -1.95
C ASP A 8 -27.02 -10.23 -1.08
N LEU A 9 -25.90 -10.01 -0.38
CA LEU A 9 -25.33 -10.92 0.61
C LEU A 9 -25.99 -10.78 2.01
N GLY A 10 -26.99 -9.92 2.16
CA GLY A 10 -27.76 -9.73 3.38
C GLY A 10 -27.20 -8.71 4.36
N LEU A 11 -26.24 -7.87 3.95
CA LEU A 11 -25.77 -6.76 4.77
C LEU A 11 -26.81 -5.62 4.78
N THR A 12 -26.93 -4.94 5.91
CA THR A 12 -27.73 -3.70 6.01
C THR A 12 -27.09 -2.59 5.16
N GLU A 13 -27.87 -1.58 4.79
CA GLU A 13 -27.40 -0.49 3.93
C GLU A 13 -26.18 0.25 4.50
N GLU A 14 -26.13 0.40 5.82
CA GLU A 14 -25.01 1.02 6.53
C GLU A 14 -23.75 0.14 6.51
N GLN A 15 -23.91 -1.18 6.68
CA GLN A 15 -22.82 -2.16 6.61
C GLN A 15 -22.30 -2.33 5.17
N ALA A 16 -23.19 -2.35 4.18
CA ALA A 16 -22.83 -2.44 2.77
C ALA A 16 -22.05 -1.21 2.30
N THR A 17 -22.38 -0.01 2.81
CA THR A 17 -21.65 1.22 2.51
C THR A 17 -20.25 1.20 3.12
N LYS A 18 -20.10 0.74 4.37
CA LYS A 18 -18.77 0.56 5.00
C LYS A 18 -17.94 -0.53 4.30
N ALA A 19 -18.56 -1.66 3.95
CA ALA A 19 -17.89 -2.75 3.25
C ALA A 19 -17.44 -2.36 1.84
N GLU A 20 -18.23 -1.55 1.12
CA GLU A 20 -17.81 -0.99 -0.16
C GLU A 20 -16.60 -0.05 0.00
N ALA A 21 -16.60 0.81 1.02
CA ALA A 21 -15.49 1.72 1.28
C ALA A 21 -14.19 0.97 1.60
N GLU A 22 -14.24 -0.02 2.49
CA GLU A 22 -13.08 -0.86 2.80
C GLU A 22 -12.65 -1.71 1.59
N SER A 23 -13.60 -2.24 0.81
CA SER A 23 -13.27 -3.00 -0.40
C SER A 23 -12.61 -2.10 -1.47
N LYS A 24 -13.01 -0.84 -1.61
CA LYS A 24 -12.34 0.13 -2.49
C LYS A 24 -10.93 0.45 -2.00
N LYS A 25 -10.78 0.69 -0.69
CA LYS A 25 -9.49 0.97 -0.04
C LYS A 25 -8.52 -0.20 -0.16
N GLU A 26 -9.00 -1.44 -0.03
CA GLU A 26 -8.19 -2.64 -0.27
C GLU A 26 -7.72 -2.70 -1.72
N LEU A 27 -8.59 -2.35 -2.68
CA LEU A 27 -8.26 -2.36 -4.12
C LEU A 27 -7.34 -1.22 -4.57
N GLU A 28 -7.18 -0.13 -3.81
CA GLU A 28 -6.29 0.99 -4.17
C GLU A 28 -4.82 0.57 -4.34
N GLY A 29 -4.39 -0.51 -3.68
CA GLY A 29 -3.05 -1.08 -3.85
C GLY A 29 -2.94 -2.13 -4.97
N TYR A 30 -4.04 -2.57 -5.57
CA TYR A 30 -4.01 -3.67 -6.54
C TYR A 30 -4.01 -3.16 -7.97
N VAL A 31 -3.09 -3.70 -8.77
CA VAL A 31 -3.15 -3.55 -10.23
C VAL A 31 -4.25 -4.45 -10.78
N GLU A 32 -5.18 -3.89 -11.55
CA GLU A 32 -6.22 -4.66 -12.23
C GLU A 32 -5.60 -5.84 -12.99
N LYS A 33 -6.12 -7.06 -12.77
CA LYS A 33 -5.62 -8.29 -13.42
C LYS A 33 -5.48 -8.14 -14.94
N SER A 34 -6.43 -7.46 -15.58
CA SER A 34 -6.37 -7.18 -17.03
C SER A 34 -5.15 -6.35 -17.43
N LYS A 35 -4.76 -5.35 -16.63
CA LYS A 35 -3.56 -4.53 -16.88
C LYS A 35 -2.30 -5.34 -16.64
N PHE A 36 -2.26 -6.13 -15.57
CA PHE A 36 -1.14 -7.04 -15.30
C PHE A 36 -0.96 -8.05 -16.44
N ASP A 37 -2.02 -8.72 -16.87
CA ASP A 37 -1.99 -9.70 -17.95
C ASP A 37 -1.55 -9.05 -19.27
N THR A 38 -2.01 -7.84 -19.57
CA THR A 38 -1.60 -7.07 -20.77
C THR A 38 -0.12 -6.72 -20.74
N VAL A 39 0.40 -6.18 -19.62
CA VAL A 39 1.81 -5.84 -19.48
C VAL A 39 2.69 -7.08 -19.55
N ASN A 40 2.28 -8.18 -18.91
CA ASN A 40 3.00 -9.45 -18.95
C ASN A 40 3.05 -10.03 -20.37
N GLN A 41 1.94 -9.97 -21.11
CA GLN A 41 1.90 -10.40 -22.50
C GLN A 41 2.79 -9.52 -23.39
N SER A 42 2.72 -8.19 -23.21
CA SER A 42 3.60 -7.25 -23.92
C SER A 42 5.08 -7.53 -23.65
N ASN A 43 5.45 -7.87 -22.42
CA ASN A 43 6.83 -8.26 -22.09
C ASN A 43 7.25 -9.54 -22.81
N LYS A 44 6.41 -10.56 -22.83
CA LYS A 44 6.68 -11.81 -23.58
C LYS A 44 6.84 -11.57 -25.08
N ASP A 45 6.03 -10.69 -25.65
CA ASP A 45 6.10 -10.35 -27.08
C ASP A 45 7.36 -9.54 -27.41
N LEU A 46 7.77 -8.65 -26.51
CA LEU A 46 9.04 -7.91 -26.61
C LEU A 46 10.24 -8.86 -26.51
N GLU A 47 10.26 -9.78 -25.55
CA GLU A 47 11.31 -10.81 -25.44
C GLU A 47 11.41 -11.67 -26.71
N LYS A 48 10.27 -12.05 -27.29
CA LYS A 48 10.25 -12.79 -28.56
C LYS A 48 10.84 -11.96 -29.70
N THR A 49 10.50 -10.67 -29.75
CA THR A 49 11.04 -9.75 -30.76
C THR A 49 12.55 -9.59 -30.63
N VAL A 50 13.08 -9.46 -29.41
CA VAL A 50 14.54 -9.41 -29.16
C VAL A 50 15.22 -10.67 -29.67
N LYS A 51 14.68 -11.86 -29.33
CA LYS A 51 15.23 -13.14 -29.82
C LYS A 51 15.23 -13.24 -31.35
N GLU A 52 14.18 -12.79 -32.01
CA GLU A 52 14.11 -12.76 -33.48
C GLU A 52 15.12 -11.80 -34.09
N ARG A 53 15.32 -10.61 -33.49
CA ARG A 53 16.35 -9.65 -33.92
C ARG A 53 17.76 -10.23 -33.75
N ASP A 54 18.05 -10.89 -32.63
CA ASP A 54 19.35 -11.55 -32.41
C ASP A 54 19.62 -12.64 -33.43
N LYS A 55 18.59 -13.42 -33.78
CA LYS A 55 18.68 -14.42 -34.85
C LYS A 55 18.98 -13.78 -36.21
N GLN A 56 18.30 -12.69 -36.54
CA GLN A 56 18.56 -11.95 -37.78
C GLN A 56 19.96 -11.35 -37.81
N LEU A 57 20.47 -10.85 -36.67
CA LEU A 57 21.85 -10.38 -36.54
C LEU A 57 22.85 -11.51 -36.81
N GLU A 58 22.62 -12.71 -36.25
CA GLU A 58 23.44 -13.89 -36.53
C GLU A 58 23.44 -14.29 -38.02
N GLU A 59 22.27 -14.24 -38.67
CA GLU A 59 22.14 -14.52 -40.12
C GLU A 59 22.84 -13.45 -40.97
N LEU A 60 22.70 -12.17 -40.62
CA LEU A 60 23.42 -11.06 -41.21
C LEU A 60 24.94 -11.23 -41.05
N LYS A 61 25.41 -11.65 -39.87
CA LYS A 61 26.84 -11.87 -39.61
C LYS A 61 27.43 -12.90 -40.56
N LYS A 62 26.70 -14.00 -40.79
CA LYS A 62 27.08 -15.09 -41.68
C LYS A 62 27.05 -14.69 -43.16
N SER A 63 26.11 -13.85 -43.55
CA SER A 63 25.94 -13.37 -44.94
C SER A 63 26.81 -12.17 -45.31
N SER A 64 27.40 -11.49 -44.33
CA SER A 64 28.23 -10.28 -44.52
C SER A 64 29.59 -10.52 -45.22
N GLY A 65 29.97 -11.78 -45.50
CA GLY A 65 31.23 -12.10 -46.18
C GLY A 65 32.45 -11.61 -45.39
N ASP A 66 33.46 -11.02 -46.05
CA ASP A 66 34.68 -10.46 -45.42
C ASP A 66 34.54 -8.98 -45.04
N ASN A 67 33.33 -8.46 -44.92
CA ASN A 67 33.14 -7.09 -44.45
C ASN A 67 33.30 -7.01 -42.92
N GLU A 68 34.55 -6.87 -42.49
CA GLU A 68 34.94 -6.79 -41.07
C GLU A 68 34.22 -5.68 -40.31
N ALA A 69 33.93 -4.54 -40.96
CA ALA A 69 33.17 -3.45 -40.34
C ALA A 69 31.72 -3.87 -40.02
N LEU A 70 31.06 -4.57 -40.95
CA LEU A 70 29.70 -5.09 -40.72
C LEU A 70 29.69 -6.19 -39.65
N LYS A 71 30.65 -7.12 -39.67
CA LYS A 71 30.75 -8.15 -38.61
C LYS A 71 30.92 -7.54 -37.22
N SER A 72 31.81 -6.55 -37.07
CA SER A 72 32.07 -5.88 -35.80
C SER A 72 30.84 -5.12 -35.29
N GLN A 73 30.10 -4.45 -36.18
CA GLN A 73 28.87 -3.77 -35.82
C GLN A 73 27.79 -4.76 -35.36
N ILE A 74 27.71 -5.93 -36.00
CA ILE A 74 26.77 -6.99 -35.61
C ILE A 74 27.12 -7.56 -34.24
N GLU A 75 28.40 -7.80 -33.95
CA GLU A 75 28.85 -8.26 -32.63
C GLU A 75 28.51 -7.25 -31.53
N THR A 76 28.68 -5.96 -31.82
CA THR A 76 28.31 -4.89 -30.89
C THR A 76 26.81 -4.89 -30.64
N LEU A 77 25.99 -4.97 -31.69
CA LEU A 77 24.52 -5.02 -31.55
C LEU A 77 24.05 -6.25 -30.76
N GLN A 78 24.71 -7.40 -30.92
CA GLN A 78 24.40 -8.61 -30.16
C GLN A 78 24.76 -8.46 -28.67
N ALA A 79 25.92 -7.86 -28.38
CA ALA A 79 26.34 -7.58 -27.01
C ALA A 79 25.39 -6.56 -26.34
N ASP A 80 25.01 -5.49 -27.06
CA ASP A 80 24.10 -4.46 -26.59
C ASP A 80 22.70 -5.03 -26.31
N ASN A 81 22.17 -5.87 -27.20
CA ASN A 81 20.87 -6.54 -27.00
C ASN A 81 20.90 -7.44 -25.76
N LYS A 82 21.98 -8.20 -25.57
CA LYS A 82 22.14 -9.06 -24.39
C LYS A 82 22.20 -8.23 -23.11
N ALA A 83 23.00 -7.17 -23.08
CA ALA A 83 23.13 -6.29 -21.93
C ALA A 83 21.80 -5.56 -21.61
N ALA A 84 21.10 -5.09 -22.65
CA ALA A 84 19.79 -4.46 -22.51
C ALA A 84 18.77 -5.44 -21.91
N LYS A 85 18.76 -6.69 -22.37
CA LYS A 85 17.87 -7.73 -21.85
C LYS A 85 18.15 -8.03 -20.38
N GLU A 86 19.40 -8.26 -20.00
CA GLU A 86 19.78 -8.51 -18.61
C GLU A 86 19.41 -7.34 -17.69
N LYS A 87 19.62 -6.10 -18.16
CA LYS A 87 19.21 -4.89 -17.44
C LYS A 87 17.69 -4.82 -17.27
N TYR A 88 16.92 -5.06 -18.33
CA TYR A 88 15.46 -5.04 -18.26
C TYR A 88 14.90 -6.10 -17.30
N GLU A 89 15.45 -7.31 -17.32
CA GLU A 89 15.06 -8.38 -16.39
C GLU A 89 15.38 -8.01 -14.94
N ALA A 90 16.53 -7.38 -14.70
CA ALA A 90 16.91 -6.89 -13.37
C ALA A 90 15.98 -5.75 -12.89
N ASP A 91 15.73 -4.75 -13.73
CA ASP A 91 14.86 -3.61 -13.43
C ASP A 91 13.42 -4.08 -13.14
N LEU A 92 12.91 -5.05 -13.91
CA LEU A 92 11.57 -5.63 -13.70
C LEU A 92 11.48 -6.33 -12.34
N LYS A 93 12.48 -7.15 -12.02
CA LYS A 93 12.54 -7.89 -10.76
C LYS A 93 12.63 -6.94 -9.56
N GLU A 94 13.45 -5.89 -9.68
CA GLU A 94 13.55 -4.86 -8.65
C GLU A 94 12.22 -4.10 -8.49
N LEU A 95 11.55 -3.72 -9.58
CA LEU A 95 10.27 -3.04 -9.53
C LEU A 95 9.20 -3.90 -8.85
N GLN A 96 9.13 -5.18 -9.20
CA GLN A 96 8.18 -6.14 -8.60
C GLN A 96 8.41 -6.31 -7.10
N ILE A 97 9.67 -6.50 -6.68
CA ILE A 97 10.03 -6.61 -5.27
C ILE A 97 9.71 -5.30 -4.53
N SER A 98 10.07 -4.15 -5.10
CA SER A 98 9.84 -2.84 -4.49
C SER A 98 8.34 -2.56 -4.32
N ASN A 99 7.52 -2.90 -5.32
CA ASN A 99 6.07 -2.78 -5.23
C ASN A 99 5.48 -3.72 -4.18
N ALA A 100 5.91 -4.98 -4.14
CA ALA A 100 5.47 -5.93 -3.12
C ALA A 100 5.79 -5.45 -1.70
N ILE A 101 6.99 -4.90 -1.48
CA ILE A 101 7.38 -4.28 -0.21
C ILE A 101 6.43 -3.13 0.13
N LYS A 102 6.25 -2.17 -0.78
CA LYS A 102 5.40 -0.99 -0.55
C LYS A 102 3.96 -1.41 -0.23
N LEU A 103 3.42 -2.39 -0.93
CA LEU A 103 2.07 -2.91 -0.67
C LEU A 103 1.95 -3.58 0.70
N ALA A 104 2.95 -4.36 1.10
CA ALA A 104 2.94 -5.05 2.39
C ALA A 104 2.97 -4.10 3.60
N ILE A 105 3.44 -2.86 3.40
CA ILE A 105 3.63 -1.85 4.45
C ILE A 105 2.78 -0.58 4.28
N ALA A 106 2.02 -0.42 3.20
CA ALA A 106 1.31 0.83 2.88
C ALA A 106 0.38 1.31 4.01
N ASP A 107 -0.32 0.37 4.64
CA ASP A 107 -1.26 0.59 5.73
C ASP A 107 -0.57 0.56 7.12
N LYS A 108 0.54 -0.16 7.25
CA LYS A 108 1.25 -0.41 8.52
C LYS A 108 2.37 0.57 8.83
N ALA A 109 3.07 1.09 7.82
CA ALA A 109 4.22 1.98 8.03
C ALA A 109 3.77 3.42 8.30
N GLN A 110 4.53 4.13 9.12
CA GLN A 110 4.42 5.58 9.29
C GLN A 110 4.84 6.31 8.01
N ASP A 111 5.98 5.90 7.45
CA ASP A 111 6.51 6.34 6.17
C ASP A 111 6.88 5.10 5.34
N ALA A 112 6.11 4.84 4.29
CA ALA A 112 6.28 3.64 3.47
C ALA A 112 7.60 3.65 2.69
N ASP A 113 8.09 4.83 2.26
CA ASP A 113 9.34 4.91 1.48
C ASP A 113 10.56 4.68 2.38
N LEU A 114 10.54 5.25 3.59
CA LEU A 114 11.61 5.03 4.58
C LEU A 114 11.66 3.56 5.01
N VAL A 115 10.51 2.96 5.32
CA VAL A 115 10.43 1.57 5.76
C VAL A 115 10.77 0.61 4.62
N ALA A 116 10.36 0.89 3.39
CA ALA A 116 10.73 0.10 2.21
C ALA A 116 12.26 0.03 2.02
N GLY A 117 12.97 1.12 2.31
CA GLY A 117 14.43 1.18 2.23
C GLY A 117 15.18 0.29 3.24
N LEU A 118 14.51 -0.22 4.26
CA LEU A 118 15.11 -1.10 5.28
C LEU A 118 15.06 -2.59 4.91
N PHE A 119 14.33 -2.95 3.85
CA PHE A 119 14.27 -4.32 3.36
C PHE A 119 15.53 -4.67 2.58
N ASP A 120 16.07 -5.84 2.88
CA ASP A 120 17.18 -6.43 2.12
C ASP A 120 16.62 -7.12 0.89
N LYS A 121 16.50 -6.36 -0.21
CA LYS A 121 16.00 -6.85 -1.52
C LYS A 121 16.80 -8.05 -2.05
N THR A 122 18.07 -8.23 -1.64
CA THR A 122 18.92 -9.33 -2.14
C THR A 122 18.51 -10.69 -1.57
N LYS A 123 17.84 -10.69 -0.41
CA LYS A 123 17.30 -11.90 0.24
C LYS A 123 15.85 -12.19 -0.14
N LEU A 124 15.23 -11.32 -0.94
CA LEU A 124 13.86 -11.47 -1.38
C LEU A 124 13.82 -12.21 -2.72
N ILE A 125 13.02 -13.27 -2.78
CA ILE A 125 12.88 -14.09 -3.98
C ILE A 125 11.48 -13.86 -4.56
N LEU A 126 11.43 -13.43 -5.82
CA LEU A 126 10.19 -13.33 -6.57
C LEU A 126 9.79 -14.72 -7.08
N GLY A 127 8.64 -15.21 -6.63
CA GLY A 127 8.01 -16.44 -7.11
C GLY A 127 7.25 -16.24 -8.43
N GLU A 128 6.97 -17.34 -9.11
CA GLU A 128 6.24 -17.34 -10.39
C GLU A 128 4.79 -16.85 -10.27
N ASP A 129 4.20 -16.92 -9.07
CA ASP A 129 2.89 -16.41 -8.73
C ASP A 129 2.88 -14.90 -8.42
N GLY A 130 4.03 -14.23 -8.53
CA GLY A 130 4.21 -12.82 -8.21
C GLY A 130 4.34 -12.53 -6.71
N LYS A 131 4.39 -13.55 -5.84
CA LYS A 131 4.66 -13.36 -4.41
C LYS A 131 6.16 -13.25 -4.15
N VAL A 132 6.52 -12.53 -3.11
CA VAL A 132 7.91 -12.34 -2.69
C VAL A 132 8.15 -13.12 -1.40
N THR A 133 8.89 -14.22 -1.48
CA THR A 133 9.30 -15.00 -0.31
C THR A 133 10.37 -14.27 0.50
N GLY A 134 10.33 -14.44 1.83
CA GLY A 134 11.17 -13.71 2.78
C GLY A 134 10.67 -12.31 3.15
N LEU A 135 9.65 -11.79 2.47
CA LEU A 135 9.10 -10.46 2.74
C LEU A 135 8.45 -10.37 4.12
N ASP A 136 7.58 -11.34 4.46
CA ASP A 136 6.87 -11.36 5.74
C ASP A 136 7.80 -11.52 6.95
N GLU A 137 8.89 -12.29 6.79
CA GLU A 137 9.89 -12.51 7.83
C GLU A 137 10.69 -11.23 8.11
N GLN A 138 11.10 -10.52 7.06
CA GLN A 138 11.77 -9.22 7.21
C GLN A 138 10.82 -8.18 7.80
N LEU A 139 9.55 -8.16 7.38
CA LEU A 139 8.54 -7.26 7.92
C LEU A 139 8.34 -7.46 9.42
N LYS A 140 8.16 -8.72 9.87
CA LYS A 140 8.03 -9.04 11.31
C LYS A 140 9.27 -8.60 12.10
N THR A 141 10.46 -8.89 11.57
CA THR A 141 11.73 -8.48 12.19
C THR A 141 11.83 -6.95 12.34
N LEU A 142 11.42 -6.20 11.31
CA LEU A 142 11.39 -4.74 11.37
C LEU A 142 10.33 -4.23 12.35
N GLN A 143 9.16 -4.87 12.43
CA GLN A 143 8.12 -4.52 13.39
C GLN A 143 8.58 -4.72 14.84
N GLU A 144 9.31 -5.79 15.13
CA GLU A 144 9.84 -6.08 16.47
C GLU A 144 11.02 -5.17 16.84
N SER A 145 11.95 -4.96 15.91
CA SER A 145 13.19 -4.20 16.17
C SER A 145 13.02 -2.68 16.06
N LYS A 146 12.04 -2.20 15.27
CA LYS A 146 11.82 -0.79 14.96
C LYS A 146 10.34 -0.43 15.02
N THR A 147 9.71 -0.76 16.13
CA THR A 147 8.27 -0.49 16.41
C THR A 147 7.85 0.95 16.07
N PHE A 148 8.71 1.94 16.32
CA PHE A 148 8.44 3.36 16.06
C PHE A 148 8.20 3.73 14.58
N LEU A 149 8.64 2.88 13.65
CA LEU A 149 8.42 3.08 12.20
C LEU A 149 7.05 2.61 11.73
N PHE A 150 6.31 1.90 12.59
CA PHE A 150 4.99 1.35 12.28
C PHE A 150 3.90 2.09 13.05
N LYS A 151 2.73 2.20 12.43
CA LYS A 151 1.56 2.78 13.06
C LYS A 151 1.14 1.88 14.23
N PRO A 152 0.88 2.44 15.41
CA PRO A 152 0.27 1.67 16.49
C PRO A 152 -1.05 1.11 15.98
N VAL A 153 -1.29 -0.18 16.23
CA VAL A 153 -2.59 -0.78 15.94
C VAL A 153 -3.61 -0.03 16.78
N GLU A 154 -4.48 0.76 16.14
CA GLU A 154 -5.62 1.36 16.81
C GLU A 154 -6.55 0.22 17.24
N ASN A 155 -6.29 -0.34 18.42
CA ASN A 155 -7.34 -0.93 19.22
C ASN A 155 -8.27 0.23 19.55
N THR A 156 -9.41 0.30 18.87
CA THR A 156 -10.47 1.29 19.10
C THR A 156 -11.16 1.12 20.46
N ASP A 157 -10.54 0.41 21.41
CA ASP A 157 -10.93 0.26 22.81
C ASP A 157 -10.17 1.19 23.77
N THR A 158 -9.66 2.33 23.30
CA THR A 158 -9.21 3.39 24.21
C THR A 158 -10.33 4.39 24.47
N LYS A 159 -11.01 4.22 25.60
CA LYS A 159 -11.84 5.24 26.23
C LYS A 159 -11.10 6.59 26.17
N PRO A 160 -11.78 7.71 25.83
CA PRO A 160 -11.13 9.01 25.74
C PRO A 160 -10.60 9.42 27.11
N GLN A 161 -9.28 9.38 27.29
CA GLN A 161 -8.62 9.88 28.49
C GLN A 161 -8.42 11.39 28.32
N ASN A 162 -9.41 12.15 28.80
CA ASN A 162 -9.35 13.61 28.96
C ASN A 162 -8.14 13.96 29.84
N GLY A 163 -7.08 14.55 29.27
CA GLY A 163 -5.86 14.77 30.06
C GLY A 163 -4.78 15.69 29.47
N PHE A 164 -5.14 16.85 28.92
CA PHE A 164 -4.18 17.96 28.78
C PHE A 164 -4.82 19.28 29.20
N LYS A 165 -4.38 19.81 30.36
CA LYS A 165 -4.69 21.17 30.84
C LYS A 165 -3.35 21.90 31.01
N PHE A 166 -3.00 22.75 30.06
CA PHE A 166 -1.94 23.74 30.24
C PHE A 166 -2.49 24.88 31.10
N GLY A 167 -1.85 25.15 32.23
CA GLY A 167 -2.16 26.28 33.10
C GLY A 167 -1.44 27.56 32.67
N ASN A 168 -2.04 28.71 33.02
CA ASN A 168 -1.36 29.66 33.90
C ASN A 168 -2.40 30.49 34.70
N PRO A 169 -2.11 30.87 35.96
CA PRO A 169 -3.05 31.50 36.89
C PRO A 169 -2.81 33.02 37.02
N ASN A 170 -3.86 33.79 37.30
CA ASN A 170 -3.77 35.10 37.97
C ASN A 170 -5.10 35.42 38.71
N PRO A 171 -5.14 36.27 39.76
CA PRO A 171 -5.56 35.82 41.08
C PRO A 171 -6.73 36.62 41.68
N ASN A 172 -7.39 35.98 42.65
CA ASN A 172 -8.16 36.57 43.76
C ASN A 172 -9.62 37.02 43.51
N PRO A 173 -10.52 36.92 44.53
CA PRO A 173 -10.85 35.75 45.36
C PRO A 173 -12.38 35.43 45.46
N THR A 174 -12.69 34.12 45.49
CA THR A 174 -13.67 33.31 46.29
C THR A 174 -14.91 33.93 47.00
N PRO A 175 -15.99 33.15 47.31
CA PRO A 175 -16.00 31.69 47.59
C PRO A 175 -17.12 30.79 46.96
N GLU A 176 -16.81 29.49 46.94
CA GLU A 176 -17.59 28.26 46.59
C GLU A 176 -18.82 28.00 47.51
N PRO A 177 -19.67 26.92 47.41
CA PRO A 177 -19.51 25.63 46.69
C PRO A 177 -20.76 24.96 46.04
N GLY A 178 -20.50 24.08 45.06
CA GLY A 178 -21.30 22.84 44.91
C GLY A 178 -22.29 22.76 43.75
N GLN A 179 -22.05 21.76 42.88
CA GLN A 179 -22.97 21.18 41.88
C GLN A 179 -23.26 22.04 40.64
N ARG A 180 -22.39 21.90 39.63
CA ARG A 180 -22.80 22.10 38.24
C ARG A 180 -23.79 20.99 37.89
N ALA A 181 -25.08 21.29 38.00
CA ALA A 181 -26.16 20.44 37.50
C ALA A 181 -25.81 19.98 36.09
N SER A 182 -25.86 18.66 35.85
CA SER A 182 -25.58 18.13 34.53
C SER A 182 -26.68 18.56 33.58
N MET A 183 -26.40 18.60 32.28
CA MET A 183 -27.41 18.93 31.26
C MET A 183 -28.64 18.00 31.35
N LYS A 184 -28.48 16.78 31.89
CA LYS A 184 -29.58 15.86 32.19
C LYS A 184 -30.50 16.37 33.30
N ASP A 185 -29.93 17.00 34.33
CA ASP A 185 -30.70 17.57 35.45
C ASP A 185 -31.48 18.82 35.01
N ALA A 186 -30.90 19.62 34.11
CA ALA A 186 -31.57 20.78 33.52
C ALA A 186 -32.73 20.38 32.58
N ILE A 187 -32.58 19.29 31.83
CA ILE A 187 -33.64 18.75 30.96
C ILE A 187 -34.78 18.15 31.80
N ALA A 188 -34.46 17.42 32.87
CA ALA A 188 -35.46 16.85 33.78
C ALA A 188 -36.29 17.94 34.48
N ALA A 189 -35.65 19.01 34.97
CA ALA A 189 -36.34 20.14 35.60
C ALA A 189 -37.30 20.87 34.63
N ARG A 190 -36.91 21.00 33.34
CA ARG A 190 -37.77 21.62 32.32
C ARG A 190 -38.98 20.75 31.96
N LEU A 191 -38.82 19.43 31.95
CA LEU A 191 -39.91 18.49 31.69
C LEU A 191 -40.94 18.47 32.84
N GLN A 192 -40.47 18.59 34.09
CA GLN A 192 -41.34 18.67 35.27
C GLN A 192 -42.13 19.97 35.34
N ALA A 193 -41.53 21.10 34.95
CA ALA A 193 -42.22 22.39 34.88
C ALA A 193 -43.35 22.41 33.82
N GLN A 194 -43.21 21.63 32.74
CA GLN A 194 -44.20 21.55 31.67
C GLN A 194 -45.39 20.63 32.01
N MET A 195 -45.22 19.71 32.97
CA MET A 195 -46.27 18.80 33.47
C MET A 195 -47.09 19.41 34.62
N GLY A 196 -46.65 20.54 35.21
CA GLY A 196 -47.33 21.24 36.31
C GLY A 196 -48.36 22.29 35.89
N GLN A 197 -48.51 22.57 34.58
CA GLN A 197 -49.46 23.57 34.05
C GLN A 197 -50.74 22.96 33.45
N ILE A 198 -51.00 21.67 33.67
CA ILE A 198 -52.29 21.07 33.34
C ILE A 198 -53.03 20.72 34.64
N LYS A 199 -53.63 21.75 35.24
CA LYS A 199 -54.85 21.64 36.06
C LYS A 199 -55.71 22.86 35.81
#